data_AF-A0A7S4HSW8-F1
#
_entry.id   AF-A0A7S4HSW8-F1
#
_cell.length_a   1.000
_cell.length_b   1.000
_cell.length_c   1.000
_cell.angle_alpha   90.00
_cell.angle_beta   90.00
_cell.angle_gamma   90.00
#
_symmetry.space_group_name_H-M   'P 1'
#
loop_
_entity.id
_entity.type
_entity.pdbx_description
1 polymer ?
#
loop_
_entity_poly.entity_id
_entity_poly.type
_entity_poly.pdbx_seq_one_letter_code
_entity_poly.pdbx_strand_id
1 'polypeptide(L)'
;VNRGRLDSELETARTAGERGVRYDLCFIDGDHTYRAVRADYGLMAPWCRATMFHDIQDTSTMLNGNFSGGVPLFWAHARAHVARERTTELTMQSGTAWPVFGIGILWPGATGSAEPDDGSTAATWGAWSGQ
;
A
#
# COMPACT_ATOMS: atom_id res chain seq x y z
N VAL A 1 -1.16 17.77 -13.70
CA VAL A 1 0.20 17.49 -13.17
C VAL A 1 1.17 17.42 -14.33
N ASN A 2 2.33 18.08 -14.25
CA ASN A 2 3.31 18.13 -15.35
C ASN A 2 4.12 16.83 -15.37
N ARG A 3 3.89 15.96 -16.37
CA ARG A 3 4.53 14.63 -16.47
C ARG A 3 6.05 14.69 -16.39
N GLY A 4 6.68 15.65 -17.08
CA GLY A 4 8.15 15.75 -17.08
C GLY A 4 8.75 16.08 -15.71
N ARG A 5 7.99 16.76 -14.84
CA ARG A 5 8.41 17.00 -13.45
C ARG A 5 8.31 15.71 -12.62
N LEU A 6 7.21 14.97 -12.77
CA LEU A 6 6.98 13.71 -12.05
C LEU A 6 8.03 12.66 -12.41
N ASP A 7 8.37 12.55 -13.70
CA ASP A 7 9.38 11.62 -14.17
C ASP A 7 10.78 11.95 -13.58
N SER A 8 11.11 13.25 -13.47
CA SER A 8 12.38 13.69 -12.85
C SER A 8 12.44 13.46 -11.34
N GLU A 9 11.32 13.63 -10.64
CA GLU A 9 11.21 13.37 -9.19
C GLU A 9 11.28 11.86 -8.91
N LEU A 10 10.64 11.03 -9.75
CA LEU A 10 10.75 9.57 -9.67
C LEU A 10 12.18 9.08 -9.93
N GLU A 11 12.89 9.64 -10.89
CA GLU A 11 14.26 9.22 -11.17
C GLU A 11 15.25 9.68 -10.09
N THR A 12 15.00 10.85 -9.49
CA THR A 12 15.74 11.31 -8.31
C THR A 12 15.51 10.39 -7.11
N ALA A 13 14.26 9.99 -6.87
CA ALA A 13 13.88 9.04 -5.83
C ALA A 13 14.60 7.69 -6.00
N ARG A 14 14.64 7.20 -7.24
CA ARG A 14 15.31 5.96 -7.62
C ARG A 14 16.82 6.02 -7.38
N THR A 15 17.46 7.11 -7.78
CA THR A 15 18.89 7.34 -7.56
C THR A 15 19.23 7.47 -6.07
N ALA A 16 18.35 8.08 -5.26
CA ALA A 16 18.52 8.16 -3.81
C ALA A 16 18.40 6.76 -3.16
N GLY A 17 17.46 5.95 -3.63
CA GLY A 17 17.32 4.55 -3.27
C GLY A 17 18.57 3.71 -3.52
N GLU A 18 19.24 3.91 -4.67
CA GLU A 18 20.52 3.27 -5.00
C GLU A 18 21.67 3.66 -4.06
N ARG A 19 21.56 4.83 -3.41
CA ARG A 19 22.49 5.28 -2.35
C ARG A 19 22.11 4.77 -0.96
N GLY A 20 21.11 3.89 -0.86
CA GLY A 20 20.58 3.39 0.40
C GLY A 20 19.68 4.37 1.16
N VAL A 21 19.27 5.48 0.53
CA VAL A 21 18.36 6.46 1.14
C VAL A 21 16.92 5.99 0.90
N ARG A 22 16.18 5.82 2.00
CA ARG A 22 14.77 5.43 1.99
C ARG A 22 13.91 6.60 2.46
N TYR A 23 12.71 6.72 1.93
CA TYR A 23 11.69 7.60 2.51
C TYR A 23 11.23 7.04 3.85
N ASP A 24 11.05 7.90 4.85
CA ASP A 24 10.54 7.45 6.15
C ASP A 24 9.10 6.94 6.03
N LEU A 25 8.29 7.59 5.20
CA LEU A 25 6.90 7.26 4.96
C LEU A 25 6.51 7.48 3.50
N CYS A 26 5.79 6.52 2.94
CA CYS A 26 5.14 6.62 1.64
C CYS A 26 3.64 6.45 1.81
N PHE A 27 2.86 7.36 1.22
CA PHE A 27 1.41 7.38 1.36
C PHE A 27 0.72 7.05 0.02
N ILE A 28 -0.08 5.98 0.01
CA ILE A 28 -0.82 5.49 -1.16
C ILE A 28 -2.29 5.88 -1.00
N ASP A 29 -2.71 6.86 -1.80
CA ASP A 29 -4.05 7.45 -1.85
C ASP A 29 -4.41 7.88 -3.29
N GLY A 30 -3.99 7.05 -4.26
CA GLY A 30 -4.14 7.33 -5.68
C GLY A 30 -5.42 6.74 -6.26
N ASP A 31 -5.25 5.68 -7.06
CA ASP A 31 -6.36 4.94 -7.67
C ASP A 31 -6.83 3.81 -6.75
N HIS A 32 -8.14 3.61 -6.65
CA HIS A 32 -8.76 2.64 -5.74
C HIS A 32 -8.95 1.26 -6.34
N THR A 33 -8.53 0.99 -7.59
CA THR A 33 -8.53 -0.36 -8.13
C THR A 33 -7.44 -1.19 -7.47
N TYR A 34 -7.75 -2.45 -7.15
CA TYR A 34 -6.80 -3.38 -6.55
C TYR A 34 -5.48 -3.45 -7.35
N ARG A 35 -5.58 -3.44 -8.69
CA ARG A 35 -4.41 -3.49 -9.59
C ARG A 35 -3.51 -2.28 -9.43
N ALA A 36 -4.07 -1.08 -9.33
CA ALA A 36 -3.27 0.15 -9.22
C ALA A 36 -2.59 0.24 -7.85
N VAL A 37 -3.33 0.00 -6.77
CA VAL A 37 -2.76 -0.01 -5.40
C VAL A 37 -1.61 -1.01 -5.29
N ARG A 38 -1.77 -2.21 -5.88
CA ARG A 38 -0.72 -3.22 -5.94
C ARG A 38 0.52 -2.75 -6.71
N ALA A 39 0.32 -2.05 -7.83
CA ALA A 39 1.42 -1.51 -8.62
C ALA A 39 2.16 -0.40 -7.86
N ASP A 40 1.43 0.51 -7.22
CA ASP A 40 1.99 1.59 -6.39
C ASP A 40 2.79 1.02 -5.22
N TYR A 41 2.22 0.05 -4.47
CA TYR A 41 2.93 -0.63 -3.40
C TYR A 41 4.20 -1.34 -3.90
N GLY A 42 4.10 -2.11 -4.99
CA GLY A 42 5.25 -2.82 -5.56
C GLY A 42 6.38 -1.89 -6.01
N LEU A 43 6.04 -0.70 -6.52
CA LEU A 43 7.01 0.33 -6.90
C LEU A 43 7.63 0.99 -5.66
N MET A 44 6.82 1.33 -4.65
CA MET A 44 7.23 2.17 -3.53
C MET A 44 7.88 1.39 -2.39
N ALA A 45 7.34 0.23 -2.01
CA ALA A 45 7.75 -0.52 -0.81
C ALA A 45 9.27 -0.75 -0.67
N PRO A 46 10.03 -1.05 -1.76
CA PRO A 46 11.49 -1.20 -1.69
C PRO A 46 12.23 0.08 -1.31
N TRP A 47 11.59 1.26 -1.37
CA TRP A 47 12.19 2.57 -1.12
C TRP A 47 11.63 3.26 0.13
N CYS A 48 10.65 2.64 0.80
CA CYS A 48 9.96 3.22 1.95
C CYS A 48 10.27 2.42 3.22
N ARG A 49 10.50 3.11 4.34
CA ARG A 49 10.59 2.44 5.64
C ARG A 49 9.21 2.04 6.10
N ALA A 50 8.25 2.95 6.08
CA ALA A 50 6.84 2.66 6.29
C ALA A 50 6.01 2.99 5.04
N THR A 51 4.93 2.23 4.83
CA THR A 51 3.91 2.51 3.81
C THR A 51 2.56 2.67 4.47
N MET A 52 1.86 3.75 4.14
CA MET A 52 0.51 4.05 4.59
C MET A 52 -0.47 3.91 3.43
N PHE A 53 -1.60 3.28 3.70
CA PHE A 53 -2.71 3.07 2.76
C PHE A 53 -3.92 3.84 3.24
N HIS A 54 -4.51 4.62 2.35
CA HIS A 54 -5.81 5.25 2.55
C HIS A 54 -6.94 4.24 2.31
N ASP A 55 -8.12 4.44 2.91
CA ASP A 55 -9.32 3.63 2.68
C ASP A 55 -9.21 2.11 2.89
N ILE A 56 -8.43 1.64 3.88
CA ILE A 56 -8.34 0.19 4.17
C ILE A 56 -9.65 -0.42 4.69
N GLN A 57 -10.63 0.41 5.05
CA GLN A 57 -11.95 0.02 5.51
C GLN A 57 -13.04 0.89 4.86
N ASP A 58 -12.99 1.03 3.54
CA ASP A 58 -14.04 1.69 2.76
C ASP A 58 -14.99 0.69 2.09
N THR A 59 -16.24 0.69 2.53
CA THR A 59 -17.31 -0.15 1.98
C THR A 59 -17.66 0.24 0.55
N SER A 60 -17.52 1.52 0.18
CA SER A 60 -17.80 1.99 -1.17
C SER A 60 -16.82 1.39 -2.18
N THR A 61 -15.54 1.31 -1.79
CA THR A 61 -14.49 0.67 -2.58
C THR A 61 -14.72 -0.84 -2.71
N MET A 62 -15.11 -1.49 -1.61
CA MET A 62 -15.37 -2.93 -1.59
C MET A 62 -16.56 -3.34 -2.46
N LEU A 63 -17.66 -2.58 -2.41
CA LEU A 63 -18.90 -2.93 -3.12
C LEU A 63 -18.91 -2.46 -4.58
N ASN A 64 -18.02 -1.56 -4.95
CA ASN A 64 -17.88 -1.12 -6.33
C ASN A 64 -17.09 -2.17 -7.15
N GLY A 65 -17.81 -2.96 -7.95
CA GLY A 65 -17.22 -4.00 -8.80
C GLY A 65 -16.11 -3.51 -9.74
N ASN A 66 -16.07 -2.21 -10.09
CA ASN A 66 -15.01 -1.64 -10.92
C ASN A 66 -13.65 -1.60 -10.21
N PHE A 67 -13.63 -1.57 -8.88
CA PHE A 67 -12.39 -1.54 -8.10
C PHE A 67 -11.83 -2.92 -7.77
N SER A 68 -12.60 -3.99 -8.02
CA SER A 68 -12.19 -5.38 -7.74
C SER A 68 -11.75 -5.56 -6.28
N GLY A 69 -12.51 -5.01 -5.33
CA GLY A 69 -12.22 -5.00 -3.89
C GLY A 69 -11.22 -3.93 -3.43
N GLY A 70 -10.49 -3.31 -4.37
CA GLY A 70 -9.70 -2.10 -4.17
C GLY A 70 -8.70 -2.15 -3.02
N VAL A 71 -8.56 -1.01 -2.31
CA VAL A 71 -7.61 -0.88 -1.20
C VAL A 71 -7.91 -1.83 -0.03
N PRO A 72 -9.17 -2.03 0.44
CA PRO A 72 -9.45 -2.96 1.51
C PRO A 72 -9.02 -4.40 1.19
N LEU A 73 -9.27 -4.86 -0.04
CA LEU A 73 -8.83 -6.20 -0.47
C LEU A 73 -7.31 -6.28 -0.58
N PHE A 74 -6.68 -5.25 -1.15
CA PHE A 74 -5.22 -5.17 -1.23
C PHE A 74 -4.58 -5.19 0.17
N TRP A 75 -5.14 -4.44 1.10
CA TRP A 75 -4.66 -4.39 2.48
C TRP A 75 -4.76 -5.76 3.16
N ALA A 76 -5.89 -6.47 3.00
CA ALA A 76 -6.02 -7.84 3.50
C ALA A 76 -4.94 -8.77 2.92
N HIS A 77 -4.65 -8.64 1.62
CA HIS A 77 -3.60 -9.40 0.96
C HIS A 77 -2.19 -9.04 1.49
N ALA A 78 -1.86 -7.76 1.59
CA ALA A 78 -0.57 -7.32 2.11
C ALA A 78 -0.31 -7.83 3.53
N ARG A 79 -1.34 -7.79 4.40
CA ARG A 79 -1.27 -8.35 5.77
C ARG A 79 -1.01 -9.85 5.81
N ALA A 80 -1.35 -10.60 4.76
CA ALA A 80 -1.07 -12.03 4.70
C ALA A 80 0.41 -12.36 4.42
N HIS A 81 1.18 -11.38 3.94
CA HIS A 81 2.59 -11.54 3.58
C HIS A 81 3.55 -10.82 4.54
N VAL A 82 3.05 -10.31 5.66
CA VAL A 82 3.84 -9.57 6.66
C VAL A 82 3.46 -10.00 8.08
N ALA A 83 4.41 -9.87 9.00
CA ALA A 83 4.18 -10.11 10.42
C ALA A 83 3.13 -9.13 10.97
N ARG A 84 2.24 -9.63 11.83
CA ARG A 84 1.12 -8.85 12.36
C ARG A 84 1.60 -7.60 13.11
N GLU A 85 2.72 -7.69 13.80
CA GLU A 85 3.35 -6.62 14.57
C GLU A 85 3.84 -5.47 13.70
N ARG A 86 4.01 -5.72 12.39
CA ARG A 86 4.35 -4.68 11.40
C ARG A 86 3.13 -3.91 10.92
N THR A 87 1.93 -4.19 11.40
CA THR A 87 0.71 -3.55 10.91
C THR A 87 0.06 -2.70 11.99
N THR A 88 -0.47 -1.56 11.59
CA THR A 88 -1.32 -0.70 12.44
C THR A 88 -2.52 -0.25 11.63
N GLU A 89 -3.69 -0.29 12.25
CA GLU A 89 -4.96 0.05 11.60
C GLU A 89 -5.67 1.11 12.43
N LEU A 90 -6.07 2.20 11.78
CA LEU A 90 -6.89 3.25 12.35
C LEU A 90 -8.26 3.20 11.67
N THR A 91 -9.19 2.50 12.30
CA THR A 91 -10.49 2.11 11.72
C THR A 91 -11.68 2.74 12.44
N MET A 92 -11.44 3.39 13.58
CA MET A 92 -12.50 4.01 14.37
C MET A 92 -13.12 5.18 13.62
N GLN A 93 -14.44 5.11 13.43
CA GLN A 93 -15.26 6.13 12.76
C GLN A 93 -16.50 6.37 13.60
N SER A 94 -16.91 7.63 13.74
CA SER A 94 -18.15 8.01 14.43
C SER A 94 -19.21 8.44 13.42
N GLY A 95 -20.47 8.09 13.68
CA GLY A 95 -21.61 8.67 12.96
C GLY A 95 -21.89 8.12 11.56
N THR A 96 -21.27 7.00 11.15
CA THR A 96 -21.56 6.34 9.88
C THR A 96 -22.20 4.96 10.09
N ALA A 97 -23.19 4.62 9.25
CA ALA A 97 -23.81 3.29 9.29
C ALA A 97 -22.93 2.20 8.66
N TRP A 98 -22.01 2.61 7.77
CA TRP A 98 -21.06 1.76 7.09
C TRP A 98 -19.66 2.40 7.17
N PRO A 99 -18.59 1.60 7.30
CA PRO A 99 -17.22 2.10 7.23
C PRO A 99 -16.96 2.73 5.85
N VAL A 100 -16.43 3.95 5.83
CA VAL A 100 -16.12 4.69 4.59
C VAL A 100 -14.66 5.14 4.54
N PHE A 101 -13.87 4.72 5.52
CA PHE A 101 -12.50 5.21 5.72
C PHE A 101 -11.71 4.25 6.59
N GLY A 102 -10.39 4.23 6.43
CA GLY A 102 -9.48 3.62 7.39
C GLY A 102 -8.05 3.83 6.94
N ILE A 103 -7.13 3.95 7.90
CA ILE A 103 -5.70 4.04 7.59
C ILE A 103 -5.00 2.74 7.98
N GLY A 104 -4.31 2.12 7.02
CA GLY A 104 -3.39 1.01 7.27
C GLY A 104 -1.96 1.50 7.20
N ILE A 105 -1.14 1.14 8.19
CA ILE A 105 0.29 1.43 8.19
C ILE A 105 1.03 0.10 8.23
N LEU A 106 1.92 -0.08 7.26
CA LEU A 106 2.89 -1.16 7.22
C LEU A 106 4.27 -0.61 7.63
N TRP A 107 4.75 -1.09 8.77
CA TRP A 107 6.05 -0.74 9.35
C TRP A 107 7.19 -1.51 8.69
N PRO A 108 8.45 -1.03 8.81
CA PRO A 108 9.59 -1.68 8.19
C PRO A 108 9.83 -3.10 8.72
N GLY A 109 10.28 -3.98 7.84
CA GLY A 109 10.70 -5.34 8.17
C GLY A 109 12.19 -5.42 8.51
N ALA A 110 12.74 -6.63 8.51
CA ALA A 110 14.14 -6.89 8.84
C ALA A 110 15.14 -6.16 7.92
N THR A 111 14.74 -5.89 6.67
CA THR A 111 15.53 -5.17 5.66
C THR A 111 15.45 -3.64 5.81
N GLY A 112 14.63 -3.14 6.74
CA GLY A 112 14.31 -1.72 6.88
C GLY A 112 13.37 -1.16 5.80
N SER A 113 12.80 -2.02 4.95
CA SER A 113 11.81 -1.68 3.93
C SER A 113 10.39 -2.08 4.32
N ALA A 114 9.39 -1.53 3.62
CA ALA A 114 7.99 -1.95 3.75
C ALA A 114 7.66 -3.18 2.88
N GLU A 115 8.65 -3.92 2.40
CA GLU A 115 8.45 -5.12 1.59
C GLU A 115 7.89 -6.30 2.41
N PRO A 116 7.35 -7.33 1.74
CA PRO A 116 6.87 -8.56 2.36
C PRO A 116 7.95 -9.31 3.15
N ASP A 117 7.55 -10.03 4.20
CA ASP A 117 8.48 -10.80 5.05
C ASP A 117 8.89 -12.15 4.44
N ASP A 118 8.07 -12.69 3.53
CA ASP A 118 8.29 -14.00 2.91
C ASP A 118 9.21 -13.95 1.66
N GLY A 119 9.79 -12.78 1.37
CA GLY A 119 10.63 -12.55 0.19
C GLY A 119 9.87 -12.53 -1.13
N SER A 120 8.54 -12.61 -1.11
CA SER A 120 7.71 -12.39 -2.29
C SER A 120 7.72 -10.90 -2.69
N THR A 121 7.29 -10.62 -3.91
CA THR A 121 6.99 -9.24 -4.33
C THR A 121 5.51 -9.11 -4.58
N ALA A 122 5.01 -7.87 -4.45
CA ALA A 122 3.64 -7.55 -4.81
C ALA A 122 3.29 -8.10 -6.19
N ALA A 123 4.19 -8.03 -7.19
CA ALA A 123 3.98 -8.52 -8.54
C ALA A 123 3.86 -10.05 -8.67
N THR A 124 4.38 -10.81 -7.71
CA THR A 124 4.31 -12.29 -7.70
C THR A 124 3.07 -12.85 -7.03
N TRP A 125 2.33 -12.02 -6.29
CA TRP A 125 1.12 -12.46 -5.62
C TRP A 125 0.05 -12.94 -6.62
N GLY A 126 -0.58 -14.06 -6.31
CA GLY A 126 -1.70 -14.57 -7.12
C GLY A 126 -2.90 -13.63 -7.12
N ALA A 127 -3.95 -14.00 -7.86
CA ALA A 127 -5.25 -13.41 -7.60
C ALA A 127 -5.66 -13.75 -6.15
N TRP A 128 -6.04 -12.74 -5.37
CA TRP A 128 -6.49 -12.96 -4.01
C TRP A 128 -7.85 -13.65 -4.01
N SER A 129 -7.92 -14.86 -3.45
CA SER A 129 -9.16 -15.63 -3.37
C SER A 129 -9.87 -15.54 -2.02
N GLY A 130 -9.30 -14.83 -1.04
CA GLY A 130 -9.82 -14.75 0.33
C GLY A 130 -9.67 -16.09 1.07
N GLN A 131 -8.67 -16.18 1.96
CA GLN A 131 -8.60 -17.24 2.96
C GLN A 131 -9.17 -16.74 4.29
#